data_AF-A0A1V4R8U5-F1
#
_entry.id   AF-A0A1V4R8U5-F1
#
_cell.length_a   1.000
_cell.length_b   1.000
_cell.length_c   1.000
_cell.angle_alpha   90.00
_cell.angle_beta   90.00
_cell.angle_gamma   90.00
#
_symmetry.space_group_name_H-M   'P 1'
#
loop_
_entity.id
_entity.type
_entity.pdbx_description
1 polymer ?
#
loop_
_entity_poly.entity_id
_entity_poly.type
_entity_poly.pdbx_seq_one_letter_code
_entity_poly.pdbx_strand_id
1 'polypeptide(L)'
;MKRIFGIILLILTLTTLSIYAQTKTESKPKKNLETKQQKEQEQKAQLKEKKNNEKITDKKAEKKKKRYQKKPVKRTELKKIDTKSKSKKVIFDTPEHKKRKYKKSYKHVPYKKKKIVQEIHYHNPIQYHYTVPARYIYRGLWIRIYIDYDNGFYFYNGYPYYVYHNVLHRYSDDDPGEFDLVDSYTDKVYATFYGNCLRQSYDRCAEIRDILNEEAEDYRYFCAERFEYDPEYHYGWDPDDYPDWYWY
;
A
#
# COMPACT_ATOMS: atom_id res chain seq x y z
N MET A 1 -66.17 62.05 -4.22
CA MET A 1 -65.11 61.02 -4.12
C MET A 1 -63.75 61.51 -3.59
N LYS A 2 -63.36 62.79 -3.73
CA LYS A 2 -62.03 63.28 -3.28
C LYS A 2 -61.82 63.42 -1.75
N ARG A 3 -62.87 63.43 -0.93
CA ARG A 3 -62.75 63.59 0.55
C ARG A 3 -62.52 62.27 1.32
N ILE A 4 -62.85 61.13 0.73
CA ILE A 4 -62.71 59.82 1.39
C ILE A 4 -61.25 59.33 1.35
N PHE A 5 -60.50 59.68 0.30
CA PHE A 5 -59.09 59.30 0.15
C PHE A 5 -58.17 59.96 1.21
N GLY A 6 -58.48 61.19 1.64
CA GLY A 6 -57.68 61.89 2.65
C GLY A 6 -57.77 61.26 4.04
N ILE A 7 -58.92 60.70 4.41
CA ILE A 7 -59.13 60.07 5.71
C ILE A 7 -58.41 58.72 5.80
N ILE A 8 -58.41 57.95 4.71
CA ILE A 8 -57.73 56.64 4.65
C ILE A 8 -56.20 56.82 4.76
N LEU A 9 -55.63 57.85 4.13
CA LEU A 9 -54.20 58.12 4.21
C LEU A 9 -53.75 58.53 5.63
N LEU A 10 -54.59 59.30 6.34
CA LEU A 10 -54.30 59.77 7.70
C LEU A 10 -54.36 58.64 8.74
N ILE A 11 -55.28 57.69 8.58
CA ILE A 11 -55.38 56.49 9.43
C ILE A 11 -54.16 55.56 9.21
N LEU A 12 -53.68 55.40 7.97
CA LEU A 12 -52.48 54.61 7.66
C LEU A 12 -51.19 55.23 8.22
N THR A 13 -51.09 56.55 8.31
CA THR A 13 -49.93 57.22 8.92
C THR A 13 -49.93 57.14 10.45
N LEU A 14 -51.11 57.13 11.08
CA LEU A 14 -51.21 57.04 12.55
C LEU A 14 -50.93 55.63 13.08
N THR A 15 -51.27 54.58 12.32
CA THR A 15 -50.98 53.19 12.72
C THR A 15 -49.50 52.83 12.59
N THR A 16 -48.79 53.40 11.60
CA THR A 16 -47.34 53.14 11.42
C THR A 16 -46.49 53.82 12.51
N LEU A 17 -46.89 54.99 13.00
CA LEU A 17 -46.22 55.65 14.12
C LEU A 17 -46.44 54.92 15.47
N SER A 18 -47.61 54.31 15.68
CA SER A 18 -47.88 53.53 16.90
C SER A 18 -47.06 52.24 16.99
N ILE A 19 -46.75 51.60 15.86
CA ILE A 19 -45.91 50.39 15.82
C ILE A 19 -44.44 50.75 16.08
N TYR A 20 -43.99 51.94 15.69
CA TYR A 20 -42.61 52.37 15.88
C TYR A 20 -42.27 52.75 17.33
N ALA A 21 -43.27 53.16 18.13
CA ALA A 21 -43.05 53.55 19.53
C ALA A 21 -42.92 52.35 20.50
N GLN A 22 -43.39 51.15 20.14
CA GLN A 22 -43.38 49.97 21.03
C GLN A 22 -42.08 49.13 20.98
N THR A 23 -41.11 49.45 20.13
CA THR A 23 -39.87 48.66 20.03
C THR A 23 -38.68 49.21 20.82
N LYS A 24 -38.87 50.28 21.61
CA LYS A 24 -37.77 50.98 22.29
C LYS A 24 -37.82 50.93 23.82
N THR A 25 -38.30 49.83 24.39
CA THR A 25 -38.14 49.55 25.82
C THR A 25 -37.47 48.20 26.04
N GLU A 26 -36.23 48.30 26.53
CA GLU A 26 -35.58 47.37 27.45
C GLU A 26 -35.16 45.98 26.92
N SER A 27 -33.87 45.87 26.56
CA SER A 27 -33.05 44.77 27.10
C SER A 27 -31.59 45.20 27.21
N LYS A 28 -31.08 45.22 28.45
CA LYS A 28 -29.64 45.34 28.73
C LYS A 28 -28.94 44.05 28.23
N PRO A 29 -27.76 44.13 27.58
CA PRO A 29 -27.11 42.96 27.03
C PRO A 29 -26.41 42.16 28.15
N LYS A 30 -27.09 41.13 28.67
CA LYS A 30 -26.43 40.00 29.39
C LYS A 30 -25.93 38.92 28.42
N LYS A 31 -25.80 39.21 27.13
CA LYS A 31 -25.52 38.24 26.06
C LYS A 31 -24.04 38.13 25.65
N ASN A 32 -23.12 38.82 26.32
CA ASN A 32 -21.71 38.89 25.90
C ASN A 32 -20.75 37.99 26.70
N LEU A 33 -21.19 37.39 27.82
CA LEU A 33 -20.34 36.51 28.64
C LEU A 33 -20.49 35.03 28.27
N GLU A 34 -21.71 34.56 28.01
CA GLU A 34 -21.97 33.16 27.62
C GLU A 34 -21.38 32.82 26.24
N THR A 35 -21.40 33.76 25.29
CA THR A 35 -20.81 33.56 23.95
C THR A 35 -19.28 33.49 23.98
N LYS A 36 -18.63 34.13 24.96
CA LYS A 36 -17.17 34.05 25.14
C LYS A 36 -16.75 32.70 25.73
N GLN A 37 -17.50 32.20 26.70
CA GLN A 37 -17.25 30.88 27.30
C GLN A 37 -17.50 29.73 26.30
N GLN A 38 -18.55 29.82 25.49
CA GLN A 38 -18.82 28.83 24.44
C GLN A 38 -17.70 28.79 23.37
N LYS A 39 -17.25 29.95 22.88
CA LYS A 39 -16.14 30.01 21.91
C LYS A 39 -14.83 29.47 22.49
N GLU A 40 -14.55 29.70 23.77
CA GLU A 40 -13.35 29.17 24.43
C GLU A 40 -13.42 27.64 24.61
N GLN A 41 -14.60 27.09 24.91
CA GLN A 41 -14.80 25.64 25.00
C GLN A 41 -14.67 24.97 23.63
N GLU A 42 -15.21 25.57 22.57
CA GLU A 42 -15.12 25.06 21.21
C GLU A 42 -13.67 25.05 20.70
N GLN A 43 -12.90 26.12 20.96
CA GLN A 43 -11.48 26.17 20.64
C GLN A 43 -10.68 25.10 21.40
N LYS A 44 -10.99 24.85 22.68
CA LYS A 44 -10.35 23.79 23.48
C LYS A 44 -10.70 22.40 22.95
N ALA A 45 -11.92 22.18 22.46
CA ALA A 45 -12.33 20.91 21.85
C ALA A 45 -11.59 20.66 20.52
N GLN A 46 -11.55 21.66 19.63
CA GLN A 46 -10.82 21.57 18.36
C GLN A 46 -9.31 21.34 18.56
N LEU A 47 -8.71 21.96 19.58
CA LEU A 47 -7.30 21.74 19.90
C LEU A 47 -7.02 20.32 20.42
N LYS A 48 -7.95 19.73 21.18
CA LYS A 48 -7.84 18.34 21.65
C LYS A 48 -7.98 17.35 20.50
N GLU A 49 -8.88 17.60 19.55
CA GLU A 49 -9.07 16.75 18.38
C GLU A 49 -7.86 16.77 17.46
N LYS A 50 -7.28 17.95 17.19
CA LYS A 50 -6.02 18.08 16.43
C LYS A 50 -4.87 17.30 17.07
N LYS A 51 -4.68 17.43 18.39
CA LYS A 51 -3.63 16.69 19.12
C LYS A 51 -3.83 15.18 19.11
N ASN A 52 -5.08 14.70 19.14
CA ASN A 52 -5.37 13.28 19.05
C ASN A 52 -5.08 12.73 17.64
N ASN A 53 -5.43 13.47 16.59
CA ASN A 53 -5.16 13.07 15.22
C ASN A 53 -3.64 13.03 14.91
N GLU A 54 -2.88 14.02 15.40
CA GLU A 54 -1.42 14.07 15.27
C GLU A 54 -0.74 12.88 15.98
N LYS A 55 -1.24 12.50 17.17
CA LYS A 55 -0.75 11.32 17.91
C LYS A 55 -1.08 9.99 17.22
N ILE A 56 -2.15 9.93 16.43
CA ILE A 56 -2.51 8.75 15.62
C ILE A 56 -1.62 8.64 14.39
N THR A 57 -1.32 9.76 13.72
CA THR A 57 -0.41 9.78 12.56
C THR A 57 1.01 9.38 12.94
N ASP A 58 1.52 9.86 14.08
CA ASP A 58 2.87 9.52 14.55
C ASP A 58 3.01 8.03 14.89
N LYS A 59 2.01 7.44 15.54
CA LYS A 59 2.02 6.00 15.85
C LYS A 59 1.94 5.13 14.60
N LYS A 60 1.20 5.55 13.57
CA LYS A 60 1.16 4.85 12.27
C LYS A 60 2.51 4.94 11.55
N ALA A 61 3.14 6.12 11.55
CA ALA A 61 4.46 6.33 10.96
C ALA A 61 5.56 5.52 11.69
N GLU A 62 5.52 5.44 13.02
CA GLU A 62 6.49 4.67 13.81
C GLU A 62 6.32 3.15 13.62
N LYS A 63 5.08 2.64 13.54
CA LYS A 63 4.81 1.23 13.17
C LYS A 63 5.32 0.92 11.77
N LYS A 64 5.13 1.83 10.81
CA LYS A 64 5.66 1.69 9.44
C LYS A 64 7.19 1.59 9.48
N LYS A 65 7.88 2.51 10.16
CA LYS A 65 9.36 2.48 10.34
C LYS A 65 9.88 1.20 10.99
N LYS A 66 9.22 0.67 12.04
CA LYS A 66 9.63 -0.59 12.69
C LYS A 66 9.49 -1.82 11.77
N ARG A 67 8.56 -1.81 10.81
CA ARG A 67 8.37 -2.91 9.84
C ARG A 67 9.51 -2.99 8.81
N TYR A 68 10.14 -1.85 8.48
CA TYR A 68 11.29 -1.77 7.55
C TYR A 68 12.66 -1.99 8.20
N GLN A 69 12.75 -2.15 9.53
CA GLN A 69 14.03 -2.38 10.23
C GLN A 69 14.38 -3.86 10.44
N LYS A 70 13.72 -4.80 9.75
CA LYS A 70 14.22 -6.18 9.75
C LYS A 70 15.57 -6.19 9.04
N LYS A 71 16.64 -6.42 9.81
CA LYS A 71 18.01 -6.50 9.30
C LYS A 71 18.04 -7.53 8.15
N PRO A 72 18.75 -7.24 7.05
CA PRO A 72 18.90 -8.19 5.95
C PRO A 72 19.46 -9.50 6.51
N VAL A 73 18.81 -10.61 6.16
CA VAL A 73 19.28 -11.95 6.56
C VAL A 73 20.68 -12.12 6.00
N LYS A 74 21.67 -12.29 6.89
CA LYS A 74 23.07 -12.41 6.43
C LYS A 74 23.24 -13.74 5.71
N ARG A 75 24.09 -13.79 4.68
CA ARG A 75 24.37 -15.05 3.94
C ARG A 75 24.84 -16.19 4.85
N THR A 76 25.51 -15.86 5.95
CA THR A 76 25.94 -16.83 6.98
C THR A 76 24.79 -17.38 7.82
N GLU A 77 23.70 -16.62 7.97
CA GLU A 77 22.48 -17.08 8.64
C GLU A 77 21.67 -18.01 7.73
N LEU A 78 21.68 -17.78 6.42
CA LEU A 78 21.05 -18.68 5.43
C LEU A 78 21.61 -20.11 5.50
N LYS A 79 22.94 -20.27 5.65
CA LYS A 79 23.58 -21.59 5.81
C LYS A 79 23.18 -22.32 7.10
N LYS A 80 22.76 -21.60 8.15
CA LYS A 80 22.28 -22.20 9.41
C LYS A 80 20.83 -22.70 9.31
N ILE A 81 20.06 -22.20 8.33
CA ILE A 81 18.68 -22.65 8.09
C ILE A 81 18.70 -24.05 7.47
N ASP A 82 19.58 -24.28 6.49
CA ASP A 82 19.80 -25.56 5.79
C ASP A 82 20.12 -26.74 6.75
N THR A 83 20.81 -26.45 7.86
CA THR A 83 21.17 -27.48 8.85
C THR A 83 20.07 -27.76 9.87
N LYS A 84 19.09 -26.86 10.06
CA LYS A 84 18.06 -26.98 11.10
C LYS A 84 16.72 -27.48 10.54
N SER A 85 16.41 -27.18 9.27
CA SER A 85 15.17 -27.59 8.57
C SER A 85 14.98 -29.10 8.50
N LYS A 86 16.08 -29.88 8.41
CA LYS A 86 16.05 -31.35 8.36
C LYS A 86 15.43 -32.04 9.58
N SER A 87 15.18 -31.32 10.68
CA SER A 87 14.79 -31.94 11.96
C SER A 87 13.32 -31.83 12.35
N LYS A 88 12.44 -31.14 11.60
CA LYS A 88 11.04 -30.98 12.03
C LYS A 88 10.02 -30.91 10.88
N LYS A 89 9.45 -32.06 10.51
CA LYS A 89 8.22 -32.14 9.70
C LYS A 89 7.06 -31.63 10.56
N VAL A 90 6.72 -30.34 10.42
CA VAL A 90 5.48 -29.81 10.98
C VAL A 90 4.39 -30.10 9.97
N ILE A 91 3.47 -31.01 10.31
CA ILE A 91 2.28 -31.31 9.52
C ILE A 91 1.30 -30.16 9.78
N PHE A 92 1.13 -29.27 8.82
CA PHE A 92 0.05 -28.28 8.83
C PHE A 92 -1.12 -28.86 8.03
N ASP A 93 -2.21 -29.20 8.73
CA ASP A 93 -3.50 -29.54 8.11
C ASP A 93 -4.08 -28.28 7.46
N THR A 94 -3.73 -28.07 6.19
CA THR A 94 -4.18 -26.94 5.37
C THR A 94 -5.17 -27.49 4.33
N PRO A 95 -6.19 -26.72 3.88
CA PRO A 95 -7.21 -27.19 2.95
C PRO A 95 -6.58 -27.84 1.73
N GLU A 96 -7.20 -28.92 1.25
CA GLU A 96 -6.70 -29.87 0.26
C GLU A 96 -6.30 -29.22 -1.08
N HIS A 97 -5.17 -28.51 -1.10
CA HIS A 97 -4.51 -28.06 -2.32
C HIS A 97 -4.00 -29.31 -3.01
N LYS A 98 -4.57 -29.62 -4.18
CA LYS A 98 -4.09 -30.70 -5.05
C LYS A 98 -2.59 -30.46 -5.29
N LYS A 99 -1.74 -31.23 -4.60
CA LYS A 99 -0.29 -31.14 -4.73
C LYS A 99 0.06 -31.34 -6.20
N ARG A 100 0.42 -30.26 -6.88
CA ARG A 100 0.97 -30.37 -8.23
C ARG A 100 2.31 -31.05 -8.04
N LYS A 101 2.44 -32.28 -8.56
CA LYS A 101 3.66 -33.06 -8.43
C LYS A 101 4.81 -32.22 -8.95
N TYR A 102 5.71 -31.82 -8.06
CA TYR A 102 6.87 -31.02 -8.38
C TYR A 102 7.74 -31.80 -9.37
N LYS A 103 7.59 -31.47 -10.65
CA LYS A 103 8.45 -32.01 -11.70
C LYS A 103 9.80 -31.36 -11.51
N LYS A 104 10.83 -32.20 -11.31
CA LYS A 104 12.25 -31.87 -11.10
C LYS A 104 12.57 -30.42 -11.45
N SER A 105 12.79 -29.63 -10.40
CA SER A 105 12.67 -28.18 -10.46
C SER A 105 13.64 -27.53 -11.41
N TYR A 106 13.15 -26.50 -12.08
CA TYR A 106 14.01 -25.53 -12.70
C TYR A 106 14.76 -24.77 -11.59
N LYS A 107 16.07 -24.97 -11.50
CA LYS A 107 16.94 -24.18 -10.63
C LYS A 107 17.28 -22.87 -11.32
N HIS A 108 17.17 -21.78 -10.58
CA HIS A 108 17.56 -20.46 -11.01
C HIS A 108 19.04 -20.46 -11.38
N VAL A 109 19.33 -19.92 -12.57
CA VAL A 109 20.69 -19.68 -13.04
C VAL A 109 20.82 -18.17 -13.23
N PRO A 110 21.68 -17.50 -12.43
CA PRO A 110 21.93 -16.07 -12.59
C PRO A 110 22.46 -15.74 -13.99
N TYR A 111 22.18 -14.52 -14.45
CA TYR A 111 22.68 -14.07 -15.75
C TYR A 111 24.21 -13.98 -15.75
N LYS A 112 24.86 -14.67 -16.68
CA LYS A 112 26.33 -14.85 -16.67
C LYS A 112 27.13 -13.62 -17.12
N LYS A 113 26.55 -12.69 -17.88
CA LYS A 113 27.33 -11.54 -18.36
C LYS A 113 27.61 -10.58 -17.22
N LYS A 114 28.79 -9.93 -17.28
CA LYS A 114 29.26 -8.99 -16.25
C LYS A 114 28.30 -7.82 -16.05
N LYS A 115 27.74 -7.30 -17.15
CA LYS A 115 26.76 -6.21 -17.16
C LYS A 115 25.64 -6.53 -18.15
N ILE A 116 24.41 -6.31 -17.71
CA ILE A 116 23.22 -6.33 -18.55
C ILE A 116 23.11 -4.96 -19.23
N VAL A 117 22.99 -4.93 -20.55
CA VAL A 117 22.73 -3.70 -21.29
C VAL A 117 21.21 -3.53 -21.34
N GLN A 118 20.69 -2.45 -20.75
CA GLN A 118 19.28 -2.08 -20.80
C GLN A 118 19.14 -0.68 -21.39
N GLU A 119 18.03 -0.43 -22.06
CA GLU A 119 17.71 0.87 -22.68
C GLU A 119 16.81 1.72 -21.77
N ILE A 120 15.95 1.05 -20.99
CA ILE A 120 15.03 1.68 -20.05
C ILE A 120 15.62 1.59 -18.65
N HIS A 121 15.53 2.67 -17.90
CA HIS A 121 15.97 2.76 -16.51
C HIS A 121 14.87 3.37 -15.65
N TYR A 122 14.57 2.73 -14.52
CA TYR A 122 13.69 3.24 -13.50
C TYR A 122 14.55 3.65 -12.30
N HIS A 123 14.80 4.94 -12.14
CA HIS A 123 15.64 5.49 -11.07
C HIS A 123 15.08 5.26 -9.65
N ASN A 124 13.78 4.95 -9.55
CA ASN A 124 13.06 4.65 -8.32
C ASN A 124 12.09 3.49 -8.60
N PRO A 125 11.89 2.53 -7.67
CA PRO A 125 10.89 1.47 -7.84
C PRO A 125 9.50 1.99 -8.24
N ILE A 126 9.06 3.10 -7.66
CA ILE A 126 7.76 3.73 -7.93
C ILE A 126 7.56 4.05 -9.42
N GLN A 127 8.61 4.49 -10.14
CA GLN A 127 8.49 4.83 -11.56
C GLN A 127 8.10 3.61 -12.41
N TYR A 128 8.60 2.43 -12.05
CA TYR A 128 8.16 1.19 -12.67
C TYR A 128 6.76 0.80 -12.21
N HIS A 129 6.46 0.97 -10.93
CA HIS A 129 5.16 0.60 -10.37
C HIS A 129 4.00 1.32 -11.06
N TYR A 130 4.20 2.56 -11.54
CA TYR A 130 3.24 3.28 -12.38
C TYR A 130 2.98 2.66 -13.76
N THR A 131 3.87 1.82 -14.27
CA THR A 131 3.66 1.10 -15.54
C THR A 131 2.98 -0.25 -15.34
N VAL A 132 2.78 -0.69 -14.09
CA VAL A 132 2.17 -1.98 -13.75
C VAL A 132 0.67 -1.80 -13.54
N PRO A 133 -0.19 -2.42 -14.36
CA PRO A 133 -1.63 -2.45 -14.11
C PRO A 133 -1.97 -3.05 -12.75
N ALA A 134 -2.96 -2.47 -12.06
CA ALA A 134 -3.46 -2.89 -10.76
C ALA A 134 -3.77 -4.41 -10.66
N ARG A 135 -4.30 -4.99 -11.75
CA ARG A 135 -4.57 -6.43 -11.88
C ARG A 135 -3.36 -7.36 -11.77
N TYR A 136 -2.14 -6.82 -11.68
CA TYR A 136 -0.92 -7.59 -11.44
C TYR A 136 -0.33 -7.37 -10.06
N ILE A 137 -1.02 -6.61 -9.20
CA ILE A 137 -0.56 -6.35 -7.84
C ILE A 137 -1.28 -7.29 -6.89
N TYR A 138 -0.62 -8.40 -6.58
CA TYR A 138 -1.08 -9.43 -5.67
C TYR A 138 -1.16 -8.88 -4.24
N ARG A 139 -2.36 -8.95 -3.66
CA ARG A 139 -2.68 -8.51 -2.29
C ARG A 139 -2.25 -7.08 -1.95
N GLY A 140 -2.18 -6.19 -2.95
CA GLY A 140 -1.72 -4.81 -2.77
C GLY A 140 -0.25 -4.66 -2.35
N LEU A 141 0.54 -5.74 -2.37
CA LEU A 141 1.89 -5.76 -1.80
C LEU A 141 2.95 -6.25 -2.77
N TRP A 142 2.59 -7.07 -3.75
CA TRP A 142 3.57 -7.77 -4.58
C TRP A 142 3.20 -7.75 -6.05
N ILE A 143 4.19 -7.52 -6.90
CA ILE A 143 3.98 -7.57 -8.35
C ILE A 143 4.05 -9.03 -8.81
N ARG A 144 3.00 -9.48 -9.51
CA ARG A 144 2.85 -10.80 -10.12
C ARG A 144 2.24 -10.67 -11.52
N ILE A 145 3.10 -10.48 -12.51
CA ILE A 145 2.71 -10.41 -13.92
C ILE A 145 2.83 -11.81 -14.51
N TYR A 146 1.69 -12.44 -14.81
CA TYR A 146 1.66 -13.75 -15.44
C TYR A 146 1.82 -13.65 -16.96
N ILE A 147 2.69 -14.49 -17.51
CA ILE A 147 2.98 -14.58 -18.95
C ILE A 147 3.11 -16.05 -19.36
N ASP A 148 2.89 -16.34 -20.64
CA ASP A 148 3.03 -17.69 -21.20
C ASP A 148 4.42 -17.91 -21.81
N TYR A 149 5.44 -17.91 -20.95
CA TYR A 149 6.85 -18.06 -21.34
C TYR A 149 7.51 -19.12 -20.46
N ASP A 150 8.49 -19.81 -21.03
CA ASP A 150 9.34 -20.75 -20.29
C ASP A 150 10.21 -20.04 -19.24
N ASN A 151 10.74 -20.81 -18.30
CA ASN A 151 11.63 -20.29 -17.29
C ASN A 151 12.96 -19.85 -17.91
N GLY A 152 13.38 -18.60 -17.66
CA GLY A 152 14.61 -18.10 -18.26
C GLY A 152 14.75 -16.60 -18.18
N PHE A 153 15.83 -16.12 -18.79
CA PHE A 153 16.13 -14.71 -18.90
C PHE A 153 15.68 -14.17 -20.26
N TYR A 154 14.99 -13.05 -20.25
CA TYR A 154 14.39 -12.43 -21.42
C TYR A 154 14.68 -10.93 -21.47
N PHE A 155 14.75 -10.40 -22.69
CA PHE A 155 14.73 -8.96 -22.93
C PHE A 155 13.42 -8.61 -23.60
N TYR A 156 12.70 -7.66 -23.01
CA TYR A 156 11.46 -7.15 -23.57
C TYR A 156 11.49 -5.62 -23.54
N ASN A 157 11.28 -5.00 -24.71
CA ASN A 157 11.32 -3.55 -24.90
C ASN A 157 12.58 -2.90 -24.30
N GLY A 158 13.76 -3.48 -24.58
CA GLY A 158 15.04 -2.97 -24.08
C GLY A 158 15.25 -3.15 -22.56
N TYR A 159 14.36 -3.84 -21.84
CA TYR A 159 14.49 -4.07 -20.40
C TYR A 159 14.67 -5.57 -20.07
N PRO A 160 15.57 -5.91 -19.12
CA PRO A 160 15.84 -7.28 -18.73
C PRO A 160 14.84 -7.83 -17.71
N TYR A 161 14.36 -9.04 -17.97
CA TYR A 161 13.44 -9.76 -17.09
C TYR A 161 13.90 -11.20 -16.88
N TYR A 162 13.48 -11.75 -15.75
CA TYR A 162 13.59 -13.18 -15.46
C TYR A 162 12.20 -13.76 -15.29
N VAL A 163 11.94 -14.88 -15.96
CA VAL A 163 10.67 -15.59 -15.89
C VAL A 163 10.86 -16.84 -15.05
N TYR A 164 10.01 -16.98 -14.03
CA TYR A 164 9.96 -18.20 -13.21
C TYR A 164 8.52 -18.58 -12.95
N HIS A 165 8.17 -19.81 -13.30
CA HIS A 165 6.83 -20.38 -13.18
C HIS A 165 5.78 -19.43 -13.75
N ASN A 166 6.01 -18.98 -14.99
CA ASN A 166 5.11 -18.11 -15.75
C ASN A 166 4.91 -16.72 -15.11
N VAL A 167 5.75 -16.31 -14.16
CA VAL A 167 5.74 -14.96 -13.57
C VAL A 167 6.96 -14.18 -14.05
N LEU A 168 6.72 -12.97 -14.54
CA LEU A 168 7.74 -12.02 -14.97
C LEU A 168 8.31 -11.26 -13.76
N HIS A 169 9.63 -11.24 -13.62
CA HIS A 169 10.36 -10.50 -12.59
C HIS A 169 11.33 -9.54 -13.25
N ARG A 170 11.37 -8.28 -12.79
CA ARG A 170 12.40 -7.35 -13.24
C ARG A 170 13.79 -7.83 -12.84
N TYR A 171 14.76 -7.69 -13.74
CA TYR A 171 16.11 -8.23 -13.55
C TYR A 171 17.18 -7.25 -14.03
N SER A 172 17.22 -6.06 -13.41
CA SER A 172 18.14 -4.98 -13.78
C SER A 172 19.40 -4.94 -12.90
N ASP A 173 20.52 -4.54 -13.52
CA ASP A 173 21.78 -4.24 -12.84
C ASP A 173 21.84 -2.84 -12.23
N ASP A 174 21.02 -1.92 -12.72
CA ASP A 174 21.10 -0.50 -12.42
C ASP A 174 19.91 -0.04 -11.55
N ASP A 175 18.74 -0.67 -11.72
CA ASP A 175 17.52 -0.20 -11.07
C ASP A 175 17.39 -0.74 -9.63
N PRO A 176 16.99 0.12 -8.68
CA PRO A 176 16.74 -0.27 -7.31
C PRO A 176 15.46 -1.12 -7.17
N GLY A 177 15.43 -1.94 -6.11
CA GLY A 177 14.23 -2.63 -5.67
C GLY A 177 14.51 -3.82 -4.76
N GLU A 178 13.42 -4.32 -4.17
CA GLU A 178 13.44 -5.37 -3.16
C GLU A 178 12.57 -6.54 -3.59
N PHE A 179 13.03 -7.75 -3.30
CA PHE A 179 12.23 -8.95 -3.47
C PHE A 179 11.89 -9.56 -2.12
N ASP A 180 10.63 -9.92 -1.94
CA ASP A 180 10.17 -10.77 -0.85
C ASP A 180 10.09 -12.21 -1.32
N LEU A 181 10.59 -13.13 -0.49
CA LEU A 181 10.28 -14.55 -0.59
C LEU A 181 9.02 -14.81 0.22
N VAL A 182 7.95 -15.19 -0.48
CA VAL A 182 6.61 -15.33 0.07
C VAL A 182 6.21 -16.79 0.04
N ASP A 183 5.62 -17.27 1.13
CA ASP A 183 4.98 -18.58 1.20
C ASP A 183 3.57 -18.48 0.64
N SER A 184 3.29 -19.11 -0.52
CA SER A 184 1.98 -19.04 -1.18
C SER A 184 0.84 -19.70 -0.41
N TYR A 185 1.13 -20.53 0.58
CA TYR A 185 0.09 -21.18 1.38
C TYR A 185 -0.40 -20.29 2.52
N THR A 186 0.45 -19.39 3.00
CA THR A 186 0.15 -18.55 4.17
C THR A 186 0.18 -17.06 3.86
N ASP A 187 0.64 -16.69 2.66
CA ASP A 187 0.85 -15.31 2.19
C ASP A 187 1.69 -14.47 3.15
N LYS A 188 2.61 -15.14 3.84
CA LYS A 188 3.56 -14.50 4.74
C LYS A 188 4.91 -14.38 4.06
N VAL A 189 5.54 -13.22 4.26
CA VAL A 189 6.93 -13.00 3.90
C VAL A 189 7.79 -13.91 4.78
N TYR A 190 8.47 -14.86 4.14
CA TYR A 190 9.48 -15.70 4.76
C TYR A 190 10.77 -14.89 5.01
N ALA A 191 11.25 -14.19 3.98
CA ALA A 191 12.43 -13.32 4.04
C ALA A 191 12.33 -12.18 3.02
N THR A 192 12.96 -11.04 3.33
CA THR A 192 13.10 -9.90 2.41
C THR A 192 14.54 -9.78 1.98
N PHE A 193 14.76 -9.60 0.68
CA PHE A 193 16.06 -9.50 0.05
C PHE A 193 16.27 -8.08 -0.47
N TYR A 194 17.13 -7.36 0.24
CA TYR A 194 17.63 -6.06 -0.15
C TYR A 194 18.89 -6.23 -1.00
N GLY A 195 19.04 -5.39 -2.01
CA GLY A 195 20.17 -5.37 -2.92
C GLY A 195 20.43 -3.96 -3.43
N ASN A 196 21.62 -3.75 -3.96
CA ASN A 196 21.94 -2.48 -4.63
C ASN A 196 21.18 -2.33 -5.96
N CYS A 197 20.74 -3.46 -6.53
CA CYS A 197 19.92 -3.53 -7.73
C CYS A 197 19.03 -4.78 -7.73
N LEU A 198 18.02 -4.77 -8.60
CA LEU A 198 17.02 -5.83 -8.73
C LEU A 198 17.63 -7.22 -9.02
N ARG A 199 18.67 -7.30 -9.86
CA ARG A 199 19.40 -8.56 -10.12
C ARG A 199 19.84 -9.21 -8.82
N GLN A 200 20.55 -8.47 -7.98
CA GLN A 200 21.11 -9.01 -6.74
C GLN A 200 20.02 -9.43 -5.75
N SER A 201 18.95 -8.63 -5.64
CA SER A 201 17.80 -8.94 -4.79
C SER A 201 17.10 -10.22 -5.25
N TYR A 202 16.84 -10.35 -6.56
CA TYR A 202 16.18 -11.52 -7.14
C TYR A 202 17.05 -12.78 -7.04
N ASP A 203 18.34 -12.72 -7.39
CA ASP A 203 19.24 -13.89 -7.36
C ASP A 203 19.27 -14.52 -5.97
N ARG A 204 19.38 -13.70 -4.92
CA ARG A 204 19.38 -14.18 -3.53
C ARG A 204 18.03 -14.77 -3.13
N CYS A 205 16.94 -14.13 -3.54
CA CYS A 205 15.61 -14.66 -3.28
C CYS A 205 15.41 -16.02 -3.96
N ALA A 206 15.79 -16.12 -5.23
CA ALA A 206 15.63 -17.31 -6.05
C ALA A 206 16.48 -18.49 -5.54
N GLU A 207 17.71 -18.23 -5.08
CA GLU A 207 18.58 -19.24 -4.44
C GLU A 207 17.86 -19.92 -3.26
N ILE A 208 17.26 -19.12 -2.36
CA ILE A 208 16.57 -19.65 -1.18
C ILE A 208 15.22 -20.26 -1.54
N ARG A 209 14.48 -19.65 -2.47
CA ARG A 209 13.22 -20.18 -3.01
C ARG A 209 13.41 -21.61 -3.52
N ASP A 210 14.44 -21.83 -4.32
CA ASP A 210 14.65 -23.13 -4.96
C ASP A 210 14.99 -24.22 -3.94
N ILE A 211 15.79 -23.89 -2.91
CA ILE A 211 16.06 -24.79 -1.78
C ILE A 211 14.76 -25.14 -1.05
N LEU A 212 13.96 -24.14 -0.67
CA LEU A 212 12.74 -24.38 0.10
C LEU A 212 11.67 -25.11 -0.71
N ASN A 213 11.57 -24.87 -2.02
CA ASN A 213 10.66 -25.59 -2.91
C ASN A 213 11.12 -27.03 -3.15
N GLU A 214 12.43 -27.26 -3.22
CA GLU A 214 13.02 -28.61 -3.29
C GLU A 214 12.74 -29.39 -2.00
N GLU A 215 12.91 -28.77 -0.83
CA GLU A 215 12.57 -29.35 0.48
C GLU A 215 11.06 -29.62 0.65
N ALA A 216 10.21 -28.71 0.15
CA ALA A 216 8.76 -28.82 0.24
C ALA A 216 8.17 -29.79 -0.79
N GLU A 217 8.94 -30.20 -1.80
CA GLU A 217 8.49 -30.94 -2.98
C GLU A 217 7.28 -30.26 -3.67
N ASP A 218 7.26 -28.92 -3.68
CA ASP A 218 6.19 -28.10 -4.28
C ASP A 218 6.67 -26.69 -4.63
N TYR A 219 5.96 -25.98 -5.51
CA TYR A 219 6.15 -24.56 -5.82
C TYR A 219 5.54 -23.65 -4.75
N ARG A 220 5.77 -23.98 -3.48
CA ARG A 220 5.17 -23.30 -2.33
C ARG A 220 5.67 -21.87 -2.18
N TYR A 221 6.97 -21.64 -2.32
CA TYR A 221 7.59 -20.35 -2.15
C TYR A 221 7.79 -19.66 -3.49
N PHE A 222 7.55 -18.34 -3.54
CA PHE A 222 7.79 -17.51 -4.72
C PHE A 222 8.51 -16.22 -4.36
N CYS A 223 9.31 -15.73 -5.28
CA CYS A 223 9.91 -14.39 -5.19
C CYS A 223 8.94 -13.39 -5.81
N ALA A 224 8.69 -12.28 -5.13
CA ALA A 224 7.92 -11.20 -5.72
C ALA A 224 8.52 -9.85 -5.36
N GLU A 225 8.51 -8.96 -6.34
CA GLU A 225 8.95 -7.58 -6.14
C GLU A 225 7.91 -6.88 -5.25
N ARG A 226 8.39 -6.18 -4.21
CA ARG A 226 7.50 -5.42 -3.34
C ARG A 226 6.97 -4.20 -4.08
N PHE A 227 5.65 -4.08 -4.14
CA PHE A 227 4.96 -2.92 -4.67
C PHE A 227 4.98 -1.78 -3.64
N GLU A 228 5.31 -0.58 -4.09
CA GLU A 228 5.30 0.62 -3.27
C GLU A 228 4.08 1.47 -3.64
N TYR A 229 3.13 1.56 -2.70
CA TYR A 229 1.93 2.38 -2.87
C TYR A 229 2.28 3.85 -2.71
N ASP A 230 2.05 4.63 -3.77
CA ASP A 230 2.07 6.09 -3.74
C ASP A 230 0.64 6.63 -3.55
N PRO A 231 0.34 7.32 -2.44
CA PRO A 231 -0.98 7.89 -2.18
C PRO A 231 -1.36 9.04 -3.11
N GLU A 232 -0.39 9.71 -3.74
CA GLU A 232 -0.65 10.80 -4.70
C GLU A 232 -1.01 10.26 -6.08
N TYR A 233 -0.60 9.02 -6.37
CA TYR A 233 -0.93 8.35 -7.61
C TYR A 233 -2.17 7.48 -7.45
N HIS A 234 -3.28 7.99 -7.98
CA HIS A 234 -4.51 7.23 -8.08
C HIS A 234 -4.37 6.12 -9.14
N TYR A 235 -3.95 4.94 -8.71
CA TYR A 235 -3.96 3.71 -9.50
C TYR A 235 -5.37 3.26 -9.97
N GLY A 236 -6.41 4.04 -9.65
CA GLY A 236 -7.79 3.78 -10.07
C GLY A 236 -8.47 2.61 -9.35
N TRP A 237 -7.93 2.22 -8.20
CA TRP A 237 -8.42 1.13 -7.36
C TRP A 237 -8.33 1.51 -5.88
N ASP A 238 -9.34 1.13 -5.08
CA ASP A 238 -9.19 1.06 -3.64
C ASP A 238 -8.42 -0.24 -3.30
N PRO A 239 -7.36 -0.21 -2.48
CA PRO A 239 -6.74 -1.43 -1.97
C PRO A 239 -7.72 -2.43 -1.35
N ASP A 240 -8.86 -1.96 -0.87
CA ASP A 240 -9.95 -2.78 -0.32
C ASP A 240 -10.85 -3.43 -1.41
N ASP A 241 -10.79 -2.96 -2.67
CA ASP A 241 -11.61 -3.45 -3.80
C ASP A 241 -11.14 -4.79 -4.39
N TYR A 242 -9.95 -5.27 -4.02
CA TYR A 242 -9.36 -6.51 -4.55
C TYR A 242 -9.30 -7.58 -3.46
N PRO A 243 -10.44 -8.20 -3.12
CA PRO A 243 -10.48 -9.29 -2.17
C PRO A 243 -9.64 -10.48 -2.67
N ASP A 244 -9.02 -11.18 -1.72
CA ASP A 244 -8.04 -12.26 -1.95
C ASP A 244 -8.48 -13.35 -2.95
N TRP A 245 -9.78 -13.47 -3.25
CA TRP A 245 -10.33 -14.47 -4.16
C TRP A 245 -10.06 -14.23 -5.66
N TYR A 246 -9.57 -13.05 -6.08
CA TYR A 246 -9.27 -12.77 -7.49
C TYR A 246 -8.04 -13.53 -8.03
N TRP A 247 -7.31 -14.22 -7.16
CA TRP A 247 -5.96 -14.74 -7.43
C TRP A 247 -5.84 -16.28 -7.36
N TYR A 248 -6.97 -16.99 -7.23
CA TYR A 248 -7.03 -18.46 -7.23
C TYR A 248 -7.47 -19.02 -8.58
#